data_AF-A0A959T655-F1
#
_entry.id   AF-A0A959T655-F1
#
_cell.length_a   1.000
_cell.length_b   1.000
_cell.length_c   1.000
_cell.angle_alpha   90.00
_cell.angle_beta   90.00
_cell.angle_gamma   90.00
#
_symmetry.space_group_name_H-M   'P 1'
#
loop_
_entity.id
_entity.type
_entity.pdbx_description
1 polymer ?
#
loop_
_entity_poly.entity_id
_entity_poly.type
_entity_poly.pdbx_seq_one_letter_code
_entity_poly.pdbx_strand_id
1 'polypeptide(L)'
;MTATVPDPATWSALVAIAVLLFASAAMSASEVALFSLGATDLRDLKERGGTSGQRVLDLLARPRRLLATILVWNNFVNVGIVILSSIALSGLVDLDRMPDHLVFILQVVVVTAVLLLVGEVVPKV
;
A
#
# COMPACT_ATOMS: atom_id res chain seq x y z
N MET A 1 22.75 22.43 -19.41
CA MET A 1 21.63 21.88 -18.60
C MET A 1 21.40 20.46 -19.09
N THR A 2 22.18 19.52 -18.59
CA THR A 2 21.98 18.10 -18.86
C THR A 2 20.93 17.60 -17.90
N ALA A 3 19.79 17.15 -18.40
CA ALA A 3 18.89 16.32 -17.62
C ALA A 3 19.70 15.10 -17.17
N THR A 4 20.07 15.04 -15.90
CA THR A 4 20.70 13.87 -15.30
C THR A 4 19.67 12.75 -15.41
N VAL A 5 19.96 11.77 -16.26
CA VAL A 5 19.14 10.56 -16.34
C VAL A 5 19.09 9.98 -14.92
N PRO A 6 17.90 9.68 -14.37
CA PRO A 6 17.81 9.15 -13.02
C PRO A 6 18.64 7.88 -12.91
N ASP A 7 19.49 7.81 -11.88
CA ASP A 7 20.38 6.68 -11.63
C ASP A 7 19.59 5.36 -11.59
N PRO A 8 20.23 4.20 -11.85
CA PRO A 8 19.59 2.89 -11.72
C PRO A 8 18.91 2.68 -10.36
N ALA A 9 19.43 3.32 -9.31
CA ALA A 9 18.84 3.34 -7.97
C ALA A 9 17.44 3.97 -7.97
N THR A 10 17.23 5.10 -8.65
CA THR A 10 15.94 5.79 -8.75
C THR A 10 14.89 4.91 -9.43
N TRP A 11 15.27 4.25 -10.54
CA TRP A 11 14.38 3.32 -11.22
C TRP A 11 14.00 2.12 -10.35
N SER A 12 14.98 1.56 -9.63
CA SER A 12 14.71 0.46 -8.70
C SER A 12 13.77 0.88 -7.56
N ALA A 13 13.93 2.11 -7.04
CA ALA A 13 13.07 2.65 -6.00
C ALA A 13 11.64 2.88 -6.51
N LEU A 14 11.47 3.41 -7.72
CA LEU A 14 10.15 3.60 -8.34
C LEU A 14 9.42 2.27 -8.56
N VAL A 15 10.11 1.25 -9.07
CA VAL A 15 9.52 -0.09 -9.23
C VAL A 15 9.14 -0.68 -7.87
N ALA A 16 10.01 -0.56 -6.87
CA ALA A 16 9.71 -1.02 -5.51
C ALA A 16 8.49 -0.30 -4.91
N ILE A 17 8.38 1.03 -5.07
CA ILE A 17 7.22 1.82 -4.65
C ILE A 17 5.96 1.33 -5.33
N ALA A 18 5.99 1.08 -6.65
CA ALA A 18 4.81 0.60 -7.39
C ALA A 18 4.34 -0.77 -6.89
N VAL A 19 5.26 -1.71 -6.66
CA VAL A 19 4.94 -3.04 -6.09
C VAL A 19 4.37 -2.91 -4.69
N LEU A 20 4.97 -2.07 -3.85
CA LEU A 20 4.49 -1.82 -2.49
C LEU A 20 3.09 -1.21 -2.48
N LEU A 21 2.82 -0.21 -3.33
CA LEU A 21 1.50 0.39 -3.48
C LEU A 21 0.44 -0.65 -3.86
N PHE A 22 0.76 -1.52 -4.84
CA PHE A 22 -0.14 -2.60 -5.23
C PHE A 22 -0.40 -3.58 -4.07
N ALA A 23 0.64 -3.94 -3.32
CA ALA A 23 0.50 -4.82 -2.16
C ALA A 23 -0.35 -4.20 -1.04
N SER A 24 -0.23 -2.89 -0.79
CA SER A 24 -1.08 -2.18 0.17
C SER A 24 -2.54 -2.14 -0.29
N ALA A 25 -2.77 -1.77 -1.56
CA ALA A 25 -4.11 -1.74 -2.15
C ALA A 25 -4.79 -3.12 -2.12
N ALA A 26 -4.08 -4.19 -2.45
CA ALA A 26 -4.61 -5.55 -2.44
C ALA A 26 -5.03 -6.02 -1.04
N MET A 27 -4.26 -5.65 -0.01
CA MET A 27 -4.59 -5.99 1.39
C MET A 27 -5.79 -5.21 1.90
N SER A 28 -5.89 -3.92 1.55
CA SER A 28 -7.05 -3.07 1.86
C SER A 28 -8.32 -3.56 1.15
N ALA A 29 -8.23 -3.94 -0.13
CA ALA A 29 -9.34 -4.53 -0.88
C ALA A 29 -9.77 -5.90 -0.32
N SER A 30 -8.81 -6.72 0.13
CA SER A 30 -9.10 -8.01 0.75
C SER A 30 -9.86 -7.85 2.07
N GLU A 31 -9.60 -6.78 2.83
CA GLU A 31 -10.39 -6.42 4.02
C GLU A 31 -11.86 -6.23 3.65
N VAL A 32 -12.12 -5.34 2.70
CA VAL A 32 -13.48 -5.02 2.25
C VAL A 32 -14.18 -6.26 1.73
N ALA A 33 -13.52 -7.05 0.87
CA ALA A 33 -14.09 -8.26 0.31
C ALA A 33 -14.41 -9.34 1.35
N LEU A 34 -13.55 -9.52 2.37
CA LEU A 34 -13.79 -10.50 3.43
C LEU A 34 -14.94 -10.07 4.35
N PHE A 35 -15.00 -8.78 4.71
CA PHE A 35 -16.00 -8.25 5.63
C PHE A 35 -17.33 -7.85 4.94
N SER A 36 -17.38 -7.82 3.61
CA SER A 36 -18.63 -7.63 2.86
C SER A 36 -19.45 -8.92 2.70
N LEU A 37 -18.89 -10.09 3.04
CA LEU A 37 -19.58 -11.38 2.92
C LEU A 37 -20.80 -11.46 3.84
N GLY A 38 -21.96 -11.77 3.26
CA GLY A 38 -23.22 -11.93 3.96
C GLY A 38 -23.42 -13.33 4.53
N ALA A 39 -24.51 -13.51 5.28
CA ALA A 39 -24.85 -14.81 5.90
C ALA A 39 -25.03 -15.95 4.87
N THR A 40 -25.55 -15.63 3.67
CA THR A 40 -25.71 -16.59 2.57
C THR A 40 -24.34 -17.00 2.02
N ASP A 41 -23.44 -16.05 1.77
CA ASP A 41 -22.10 -16.32 1.24
C ASP A 41 -21.28 -17.18 2.20
N LEU A 42 -21.37 -16.91 3.51
CA LEU A 42 -20.71 -17.71 4.54
C LEU A 42 -21.25 -19.14 4.59
N ARG A 43 -22.55 -19.34 4.34
CA ARG A 43 -23.16 -20.67 4.29
C ARG A 43 -22.70 -21.43 3.05
N ASP A 44 -22.65 -20.77 1.90
CA ASP A 44 -22.15 -21.35 0.65
C ASP A 44 -20.65 -21.67 0.73
N LEU A 45 -19.84 -20.82 1.35
CA LEU A 45 -18.41 -21.09 1.63
C LEU A 45 -18.23 -22.33 2.50
N LYS A 46 -19.11 -22.55 3.48
CA LYS A 46 -19.07 -23.71 4.37
C LYS A 46 -19.51 -24.99 3.68
N GLU A 47 -20.53 -24.93 2.83
CA GLU A 47 -21.11 -26.10 2.17
C GLU A 47 -20.37 -26.48 0.87
N ARG A 48 -19.87 -25.50 0.12
CA ARG A 48 -19.36 -25.67 -1.26
C ARG A 48 -17.92 -25.18 -1.46
N GLY A 49 -17.36 -24.41 -0.53
CA GLY A 49 -16.06 -23.74 -0.69
C GLY A 49 -14.83 -24.65 -0.55
N GLY A 50 -15.01 -25.90 -0.13
CA GLY A 50 -13.91 -26.86 0.04
C GLY A 50 -12.82 -26.35 1.00
N THR A 51 -11.57 -26.70 0.72
CA THR A 51 -10.42 -26.32 1.57
C THR A 51 -10.14 -24.81 1.58
N SER A 52 -10.37 -24.11 0.46
CA SER A 52 -10.18 -22.66 0.36
C SER A 52 -11.26 -21.90 1.14
N GLY A 53 -12.52 -22.34 1.06
CA GLY A 53 -13.61 -21.72 1.81
C GLY A 53 -13.45 -21.88 3.32
N GLN A 54 -12.96 -23.04 3.77
CA GLN A 54 -12.66 -23.26 5.18
C GLN A 54 -11.58 -22.29 5.70
N ARG A 55 -10.54 -21.99 4.90
CA ARG A 55 -9.51 -21.00 5.26
C ARG A 55 -10.10 -19.60 5.42
N VAL A 56 -10.99 -19.18 4.52
CA VAL A 56 -11.67 -17.88 4.61
C VAL A 56 -12.50 -17.80 5.90
N LEU A 57 -13.24 -18.86 6.22
CA LEU A 57 -14.02 -18.95 7.47
C LEU A 57 -13.12 -18.90 8.71
N ASP A 58 -11.98 -19.58 8.70
CA ASP A 58 -11.01 -19.56 9.81
C ASP A 58 -10.38 -18.18 10.02
N LEU A 59 -10.13 -17.44 8.92
CA LEU A 59 -9.67 -16.05 8.97
C LEU A 59 -10.74 -15.12 9.56
N LEU A 60 -11.98 -15.25 9.11
CA LEU A 60 -13.13 -14.49 9.61
C LEU A 60 -13.51 -14.83 11.06
N ALA A 61 -13.18 -16.03 11.55
CA ALA A 61 -13.35 -16.40 12.94
C ALA A 61 -12.42 -15.60 13.90
N ARG A 62 -11.37 -14.96 13.38
CA ARG A 62 -10.40 -14.17 14.14
C ARG A 62 -10.25 -12.76 13.55
N PRO A 63 -11.34 -11.98 13.46
CA PRO A 63 -11.36 -10.73 12.70
C PRO A 63 -10.41 -9.69 13.28
N ARG A 64 -10.26 -9.64 14.61
CA ARG A 64 -9.28 -8.76 15.28
C ARG A 64 -7.84 -9.02 14.86
N ARG A 65 -7.46 -10.28 14.68
CA ARG A 65 -6.09 -10.65 14.27
C ARG A 65 -5.85 -10.32 12.80
N LEU A 66 -6.86 -10.52 11.96
CA LEU A 66 -6.84 -10.16 10.55
C LEU A 66 -6.67 -8.65 10.37
N LEU A 67 -7.54 -7.85 11.00
CA LEU A 67 -7.46 -6.39 10.99
C LEU A 67 -6.11 -5.87 11.53
N ALA A 68 -5.61 -6.45 12.63
CA ALA A 68 -4.29 -6.08 13.15
C ALA A 68 -3.17 -6.38 12.14
N THR A 69 -3.25 -7.50 11.42
CA THR A 69 -2.26 -7.86 10.39
C THR A 69 -2.32 -6.92 9.20
N ILE A 70 -3.52 -6.56 8.74
CA ILE A 70 -3.72 -5.58 7.65
C ILE A 70 -3.19 -4.20 8.06
N LEU A 71 -3.47 -3.75 9.28
CA LEU A 71 -2.99 -2.46 9.79
C LEU A 71 -1.46 -2.43 9.93
N VAL A 72 -0.84 -3.50 10.43
CA VAL A 72 0.63 -3.61 10.50
C VAL A 72 1.24 -3.64 9.10
N TRP A 73 0.65 -4.39 8.18
CA TRP A 73 1.14 -4.47 6.80
C TRP A 73 1.03 -3.13 6.07
N ASN A 74 -0.10 -2.44 6.20
CA ASN A 74 -0.30 -1.12 5.60
C ASN A 74 0.72 -0.11 6.15
N ASN A 75 0.93 -0.10 7.48
CA ASN A 75 1.96 0.74 8.09
C ASN A 75 3.38 0.38 7.62
N PHE A 76 3.71 -0.90 7.51
CA PHE A 76 5.00 -1.35 6.99
C PHE A 76 5.25 -0.85 5.56
N VAL A 77 4.24 -0.99 4.68
CA VAL A 77 4.30 -0.49 3.31
C VAL A 77 4.44 1.03 3.28
N ASN A 78 3.65 1.77 4.07
CA ASN A 78 3.70 3.23 4.12
C ASN A 78 5.09 3.73 4.51
N VAL A 79 5.71 3.16 5.54
CA VAL A 79 7.07 3.49 5.95
C VAL A 79 8.08 3.16 4.84
N GLY A 80 7.94 2.00 4.20
CA GLY A 80 8.80 1.61 3.07
C GLY A 80 8.73 2.60 1.90
N ILE A 81 7.52 3.04 1.54
CA ILE A 81 7.31 4.02 0.48
C ILE A 81 7.89 5.38 0.87
N VAL A 82 7.75 5.83 2.12
CA VAL A 82 8.37 7.08 2.58
C VAL A 82 9.89 7.02 2.42
N ILE A 83 10.54 5.93 2.83
CA ILE A 83 12.00 5.77 2.71
C ILE A 83 12.42 5.74 1.23
N LEU A 84 11.76 4.92 0.41
CA LEU A 84 12.08 4.80 -1.01
C LEU A 84 11.79 6.10 -1.78
N SER A 85 10.75 6.84 -1.38
CA SER A 85 10.42 8.13 -2.00
C SER A 85 11.55 9.14 -1.82
N SER A 86 12.24 9.12 -0.67
CA SER A 86 13.39 9.98 -0.42
C SER A 86 14.53 9.71 -1.40
N ILE A 87 14.79 8.43 -1.70
CA ILE A 87 15.78 7.99 -2.69
C ILE A 87 15.33 8.35 -4.11
N ALA A 88 14.03 8.24 -4.40
CA ALA A 88 13.50 8.61 -5.71
C ALA A 88 13.57 10.12 -5.96
N LEU A 89 13.24 10.93 -4.95
CA LEU A 89 13.23 12.39 -5.02
C LEU A 89 14.63 12.99 -5.23
N SER A 90 15.65 12.45 -4.55
CA SER A 90 17.02 12.92 -4.74
C SER A 90 17.57 12.67 -6.14
N GLY A 91 17.06 11.66 -6.85
CA GLY A 91 17.42 11.37 -8.24
C GLY A 91 16.53 12.01 -9.31
N LEU A 92 15.37 12.57 -8.93
CA LEU A 92 14.38 13.15 -9.86
C LEU A 92 14.35 14.68 -9.84
N VAL A 93 14.69 15.30 -8.71
CA VAL A 93 14.61 16.74 -8.50
C VAL A 93 16.01 17.28 -8.22
N ASP A 94 16.39 18.35 -8.91
CA ASP A 94 17.58 19.15 -8.57
C ASP A 94 17.33 19.85 -7.23
N LEU A 95 17.58 19.14 -6.12
CA LEU A 95 17.37 19.62 -4.76
C LEU A 95 18.22 20.88 -4.45
N ASP A 96 19.33 21.07 -5.16
CA ASP A 96 20.22 22.23 -5.02
C ASP A 96 19.56 23.59 -5.31
N ARG A 97 18.40 23.61 -5.99
CA ARG A 97 17.68 24.86 -6.31
C ARG A 97 16.54 25.17 -5.34
N MET A 98 16.18 24.27 -4.43
CA MET A 98 15.07 24.47 -3.49
C MET A 98 15.54 24.45 -2.04
N PRO A 99 14.91 25.23 -1.15
CA PRO A 99 15.18 25.12 0.28
C PRO A 99 14.79 23.73 0.80
N ASP A 100 15.68 23.09 1.56
CA ASP A 100 15.51 21.72 2.08
C ASP A 100 14.17 21.50 2.81
N HIS A 101 13.72 22.52 3.55
CA HIS A 101 12.45 22.46 4.29
C HIS A 101 11.23 22.42 3.37
N LEU A 102 11.26 23.10 2.23
CA LEU A 102 10.16 23.06 1.25
C LEU A 102 10.09 21.71 0.54
N VAL A 103 11.25 21.15 0.19
CA VAL A 103 11.34 19.80 -0.39
C VAL A 103 10.76 18.78 0.59
N PHE A 104 11.16 18.84 1.85
CA PHE A 104 10.65 17.94 2.89
C PHE A 104 9.13 18.04 3.04
N ILE A 105 8.59 19.26 3.16
CA ILE A 105 7.14 19.47 3.29
C ILE A 105 6.40 18.93 2.06
N LEU A 106 6.88 19.28 0.86
CA LEU A 106 6.28 18.82 -0.39
C LEU A 106 6.30 17.30 -0.49
N GLN A 107 7.43 16.67 -0.16
CA GLN A 107 7.57 15.22 -0.14
C GLN A 107 6.56 14.59 0.80
N VAL A 108 6.50 15.04 2.06
CA VAL A 108 5.58 14.48 3.05
C VAL A 108 4.13 14.60 2.58
N VAL A 109 3.73 15.76 2.08
CA VAL A 109 2.36 16.01 1.60
C VAL A 109 2.04 15.14 0.39
N VAL A 110 2.89 15.11 -0.63
CA VAL A 110 2.66 14.35 -1.87
C VAL A 110 2.66 12.86 -1.60
N VAL A 111 3.65 12.34 -0.87
CA VAL A 111 3.76 10.91 -0.57
C VAL A 111 2.57 10.47 0.27
N THR A 112 2.20 11.23 1.31
CA THR A 112 1.03 10.90 2.14
C THR A 112 -0.26 10.94 1.32
N ALA A 113 -0.43 11.92 0.43
CA ALA A 113 -1.59 11.97 -0.46
C ALA A 113 -1.67 10.74 -1.38
N VAL A 114 -0.55 10.33 -2.00
CA VAL A 114 -0.48 9.12 -2.82
C VAL A 114 -0.80 7.87 -2.00
N LEU A 115 -0.26 7.76 -0.78
CA LEU A 115 -0.53 6.64 0.13
C LEU A 115 -2.00 6.56 0.53
N LEU A 116 -2.61 7.69 0.91
CA LEU A 116 -4.03 7.73 1.26
C LEU A 116 -4.91 7.42 0.05
N LEU A 117 -4.60 7.97 -1.12
CA LEU A 117 -5.38 7.69 -2.32
C LEU A 117 -5.30 6.21 -2.71
N VAL A 118 -4.09 5.65 -2.82
CA VAL A 118 -3.89 4.31 -3.37
C VAL A 118 -4.06 3.21 -2.33
N GLY A 119 -3.59 3.42 -1.10
CA GLY A 119 -3.65 2.41 -0.03
C GLY A 119 -4.97 2.41 0.74
N GLU A 120 -5.72 3.51 0.73
CA GLU A 120 -6.90 3.66 1.59
C GLU A 120 -8.18 4.02 0.83
N VAL A 121 -8.20 5.07 0.01
CA VAL A 121 -9.43 5.56 -0.64
C VAL A 121 -9.83 4.68 -1.81
N VAL A 122 -8.95 4.49 -2.81
CA VAL A 122 -9.23 3.75 -4.06
C VAL A 122 -9.62 2.28 -3.84
N PRO A 123 -9.02 1.52 -2.91
CA PRO A 123 -9.41 0.12 -2.69
C PRO A 123 -10.75 -0.05 -1.99
N LYS A 124 -11.24 1.00 -1.31
CA LYS A 124 -12.44 0.98 -0.47
C LYS A 124 -13.69 1.52 -1.17
N VAL A 125 -13.54 2.18 -2.33
CA VAL A 125 -14.64 2.66 -3.20
C VAL A 125 -14.93 1.67 -4.32
#